data_AF-A0A5E4I808-F1
#
_entry.id   AF-A0A5E4I808-F1
#
_cell.length_a   1.000
_cell.length_b   1.000
_cell.length_c   1.000
_cell.angle_alpha   90.00
_cell.angle_beta   90.00
_cell.angle_gamma   90.00
#
_symmetry.space_group_name_H-M   'P 1'
#
loop_
_entity.id
_entity.type
_entity.pdbx_description
1 polymer ?
#
loop_
_entity_poly.entity_id
_entity_poly.type
_entity_poly.pdbx_seq_one_letter_code
_entity_poly.pdbx_strand_id
1 'polypeptide(L)'
;MNAKKESMGTENVILYVAIAAAVLVLGWVFWSSYVISGSAPAAANTNTYSSGFATGSDNCGDLNDPSNVQHLSHHLGTFGECIKKVDPAVFKQATGKDKDAYMSQNGIK
;
A
#
# COMPACT_ATOMS: atom_id res chain seq x y z
N MET A 1 -42.82 31.01 45.21
CA MET A 1 -41.45 30.71 44.74
C MET A 1 -41.54 30.32 43.27
N ASN A 2 -41.29 31.28 42.38
CA ASN A 2 -41.46 31.12 40.93
C ASN A 2 -40.17 30.59 40.30
N ALA A 3 -40.14 29.32 39.91
CA ALA A 3 -39.09 28.79 39.07
C ALA A 3 -39.41 29.15 37.61
N LYS A 4 -38.84 30.25 37.13
CA LYS A 4 -38.85 30.64 35.72
C LYS A 4 -37.95 29.65 34.98
N LYS A 5 -38.51 28.55 34.45
CA LYS A 5 -37.80 27.68 33.51
C LYS A 5 -37.63 28.45 32.23
N GLU A 6 -36.43 29.00 32.03
CA GLU A 6 -36.02 29.59 30.76
C GLU A 6 -36.02 28.47 29.72
N SER A 7 -37.07 28.48 28.89
CA SER A 7 -37.13 27.69 27.66
C SER A 7 -36.02 28.21 26.76
N MET A 8 -34.82 27.63 26.85
CA MET A 8 -33.78 27.83 25.84
C MET A 8 -34.39 27.40 24.51
N GLY A 9 -34.72 28.38 23.67
CA GLY A 9 -35.38 28.17 22.40
C GLY A 9 -34.67 27.07 21.62
N THR A 10 -35.44 26.11 21.13
CA THR A 10 -34.99 24.91 20.41
C THR A 10 -34.01 25.24 19.27
N GLU A 11 -34.11 26.45 18.72
CA GLU A 11 -33.22 27.03 17.71
C GLU A 11 -31.76 27.14 18.18
N ASN A 12 -31.53 27.52 19.44
CA ASN A 12 -30.19 27.59 20.01
C ASN A 12 -29.63 26.20 20.30
N VAL A 13 -30.48 25.25 20.68
CA VAL A 13 -30.07 23.87 20.98
C VAL A 13 -29.52 23.19 19.72
N ILE A 14 -30.19 23.35 18.58
CA ILE A 14 -29.73 22.80 17.30
C ILE A 14 -28.39 23.43 16.90
N LEU A 15 -28.22 24.74 17.09
CA LEU A 15 -26.96 25.42 16.84
C LEU A 15 -25.82 24.89 17.73
N TYR A 16 -26.06 24.72 19.03
CA TYR A 16 -25.06 24.16 19.94
C TYR A 16 -24.70 22.70 19.60
N VAL A 17 -25.68 21.88 19.20
CA VAL A 17 -25.43 20.50 18.75
C VAL A 17 -24.59 20.48 17.47
N ALA A 18 -24.88 21.37 16.51
CA ALA A 18 -24.10 21.49 15.28
C ALA A 18 -22.66 21.93 15.56
N ILE A 19 -22.47 22.91 16.46
CA ILE A 19 -21.14 23.36 16.88
C ILE A 19 -20.38 22.22 17.59
N ALA A 20 -21.02 21.51 18.52
CA ALA A 20 -20.40 20.40 19.23
C ALA A 20 -19.98 19.27 18.27
N ALA A 21 -20.82 18.94 17.28
CA ALA A 21 -20.49 17.97 16.24
C ALA A 21 -19.30 18.43 15.39
N ALA A 22 -19.25 19.70 14.99
CA ALA A 22 -18.13 20.26 14.23
C ALA A 22 -16.82 20.19 15.02
N VAL A 23 -16.84 20.54 16.31
CA VAL A 23 -15.67 20.45 17.18
C VAL A 23 -15.18 19.01 17.33
N LEU A 24 -16.10 18.04 17.47
CA LEU A 24 -15.75 16.61 17.54
C LEU A 24 -15.10 16.11 16.25
N VAL A 25 -15.65 16.49 15.09
CA VAL A 25 -15.07 16.10 13.79
C VAL A 25 -13.68 16.72 13.60
N LEU A 26 -13.52 18.01 13.90
CA LEU A 26 -12.21 18.68 13.78
C LEU A 26 -11.18 18.09 14.76
N GLY A 27 -11.60 17.78 15.99
CA GLY A 27 -10.75 17.09 16.97
C GLY A 27 -10.34 15.69 16.50
N TRP A 28 -11.26 14.92 15.92
CA TRP A 28 -10.96 13.59 15.37
C TRP A 28 -9.98 13.66 14.20
N VAL A 29 -10.17 14.60 13.27
CA VAL A 29 -9.27 14.79 12.11
C VAL A 29 -7.87 15.19 12.57
N PHE A 30 -7.77 16.13 13.53
CA PHE A 30 -6.49 16.56 14.09
C PHE A 30 -5.78 15.42 14.83
N TRP A 31 -6.50 14.68 15.68
CA TRP A 31 -5.96 13.51 16.39
C TRP A 31 -5.51 12.41 15.43
N SER A 32 -6.33 12.09 14.43
CA SER A 32 -5.99 11.10 13.39
C SER A 32 -4.74 11.53 12.63
N SER A 33 -4.60 12.81 12.31
CA SER A 33 -3.41 13.34 11.62
C SER A 33 -2.16 13.17 12.49
N TYR A 34 -2.25 13.38 13.80
CA TYR A 34 -1.13 13.18 14.72
C TYR A 34 -0.74 11.70 14.89
N VAL A 35 -1.73 10.80 15.01
CA VAL A 35 -1.49 9.34 15.09
C VAL A 35 -0.90 8.80 13.77
N ILE A 36 -1.38 9.29 12.64
CA ILE A 36 -0.86 8.91 11.30
C ILE A 36 0.54 9.50 11.07
N SER A 37 0.83 10.70 11.58
CA SER A 37 2.17 11.31 11.47
C SER A 37 3.23 10.63 12.36
N GLY A 38 2.80 9.94 13.43
CA GLY A 38 3.66 9.04 14.23
C GLY A 38 3.89 7.68 13.58
N SER A 39 3.10 7.34 12.55
CA SER A 39 3.40 6.23 11.66
C SER A 39 4.43 6.77 10.66
N ALA A 40 5.71 6.57 10.96
CA ALA A 40 6.77 6.76 9.97
C ALA A 40 6.28 6.19 8.62
N PRO A 41 6.47 6.89 7.49
CA PRO A 41 6.10 6.33 6.19
C PRO A 41 6.70 4.94 6.17
N ALA A 42 5.86 3.91 6.09
CA ALA A 42 6.30 2.52 6.07
C ALA A 42 7.45 2.50 5.08
N ALA A 43 8.67 2.26 5.59
CA ALA A 43 9.90 2.59 4.90
C ALA A 43 9.70 2.17 3.45
N ALA A 44 9.51 3.16 2.57
CA ALA A 44 9.44 2.88 1.16
C ALA A 44 10.79 2.24 0.94
N ASN A 45 10.77 0.94 0.69
CA ASN A 45 11.95 0.13 0.56
C ASN A 45 12.59 0.65 -0.73
N THR A 46 13.32 1.76 -0.62
CA THR A 46 14.29 2.20 -1.59
C THR A 46 15.43 1.20 -1.42
N ASN A 47 15.14 -0.03 -1.85
CA ASN A 47 16.16 -0.87 -2.40
C ASN A 47 16.77 -0.01 -3.50
N THR A 48 17.89 0.62 -3.17
CA THR A 48 18.85 1.09 -4.15
C THR A 48 19.27 -0.17 -4.89
N TYR A 49 18.48 -0.54 -5.90
CA TYR A 49 18.74 -1.68 -6.76
C TYR A 49 19.99 -1.32 -7.54
N SER A 50 21.12 -1.86 -7.08
CA SER A 50 22.37 -1.77 -7.81
C SER A 50 22.11 -2.42 -9.16
N SER A 51 22.13 -1.61 -10.21
CA SER A 51 21.96 -2.04 -11.60
C SER A 51 23.19 -2.83 -12.05
N GLY A 52 23.37 -4.01 -11.47
CA GLY A 52 24.23 -5.06 -11.99
C GLY A 52 23.46 -5.85 -13.04
N PHE A 53 23.04 -5.18 -14.13
CA PHE A 53 22.55 -5.90 -15.31
C PHE A 53 23.73 -6.69 -15.87
N ALA A 54 23.82 -7.97 -15.49
CA ALA A 54 24.85 -8.87 -15.98
C ALA A 54 24.67 -9.07 -17.49
N THR A 55 25.47 -8.36 -18.27
CA THR A 55 25.67 -8.61 -19.70
C THR A 55 26.48 -9.91 -19.86
N GLY A 56 25.81 -11.05 -19.88
CA GLY A 56 26.46 -12.33 -20.09
C GLY A 56 25.47 -13.42 -20.46
N SER A 57 25.32 -13.65 -21.77
CA SER A 57 24.76 -14.78 -22.56
C SER A 57 23.59 -15.67 -22.07
N ASP A 58 23.13 -15.56 -20.83
CA ASP A 58 21.88 -16.07 -20.28
C ASP A 58 21.12 -14.84 -19.75
N ASN A 59 20.28 -14.23 -20.60
CA ASN A 59 19.65 -12.92 -20.38
C ASN A 59 18.70 -12.84 -19.15
N CYS A 60 18.69 -13.86 -18.30
CA CYS A 60 17.84 -13.98 -17.13
C CYS A 60 18.44 -13.29 -15.88
N GLY A 61 19.76 -13.07 -15.80
CA GLY A 61 20.38 -12.52 -14.58
C GLY A 61 20.25 -13.47 -13.37
N ASP A 62 20.36 -12.93 -12.14
CA ASP A 62 20.23 -13.71 -10.90
C ASP A 62 18.76 -13.97 -10.54
N LEU A 63 18.32 -15.23 -10.60
CA LEU A 63 16.94 -15.63 -10.30
C LEU A 63 16.65 -15.76 -8.80
N ASN A 64 17.66 -15.68 -7.93
CA ASN A 64 17.48 -15.63 -6.48
C ASN A 64 17.33 -14.20 -5.97
N ASP A 65 17.67 -13.20 -6.78
CA ASP A 65 17.47 -11.80 -6.45
C ASP A 65 16.01 -11.41 -6.69
N PRO A 66 15.23 -11.08 -5.63
CA PRO A 66 13.83 -10.68 -5.78
C PRO A 66 13.67 -9.46 -6.70
N SER A 67 14.68 -8.60 -6.76
CA SER A 67 14.71 -7.39 -7.59
C SER A 67 14.72 -7.72 -9.07
N ASN A 68 15.65 -8.59 -9.47
CA ASN A 68 15.77 -9.05 -10.84
C ASN A 68 14.53 -9.85 -11.24
N VAL A 69 14.00 -10.70 -10.35
CA VAL A 69 12.74 -11.43 -10.58
C VAL A 69 11.55 -10.48 -10.78
N GLN A 70 11.45 -9.41 -9.99
CA GLN A 70 10.41 -8.40 -10.16
C GLN A 70 10.53 -7.72 -11.54
N HIS A 71 11.74 -7.35 -11.95
CA HIS A 71 11.99 -6.76 -13.28
C HIS A 71 11.66 -7.74 -14.43
N LEU A 72 12.09 -8.99 -14.33
CA LEU A 72 11.76 -10.05 -15.30
C LEU A 72 10.25 -10.28 -15.39
N SER A 73 9.55 -10.22 -14.25
CA SER A 73 8.08 -10.38 -14.20
C SER A 73 7.34 -9.25 -14.91
N HIS A 74 7.96 -8.09 -15.10
CA HIS A 74 7.40 -7.00 -15.90
C HIS A 74 7.56 -7.24 -17.42
N HIS A 75 8.52 -8.08 -17.81
CA HIS A 75 8.90 -8.34 -19.21
C HIS A 75 8.68 -9.81 -19.61
N LEU A 76 7.51 -10.35 -19.24
CA LEU A 76 7.14 -11.75 -19.48
C LEU A 76 7.21 -12.21 -20.94
N GLY A 77 6.96 -11.32 -21.90
CA GLY A 77 7.04 -11.66 -23.33
C GLY A 77 8.46 -12.05 -23.78
N THR A 78 9.48 -11.51 -23.12
CA THR A 78 10.89 -11.77 -23.45
C THR A 78 11.53 -12.74 -22.45
N PHE A 79 11.13 -12.69 -21.18
CA PHE A 79 11.76 -13.45 -20.10
C PHE A 79 10.84 -14.49 -19.44
N GLY A 80 9.73 -14.86 -20.08
CA GLY A 80 8.83 -15.90 -19.57
C GLY A 80 9.56 -17.21 -19.26
N GLU A 81 10.50 -17.62 -20.10
CA GLU A 81 11.35 -18.81 -19.90
C GLU A 81 12.31 -18.68 -18.70
N CYS A 82 12.72 -17.45 -18.35
CA CYS A 82 13.50 -17.18 -17.14
C CYS A 82 12.62 -17.32 -15.90
N ILE A 83 11.42 -16.74 -15.94
CA ILE A 83 10.46 -16.79 -14.82
C ILE A 83 10.03 -18.22 -14.50
N LYS A 84 9.95 -19.12 -15.49
CA LYS A 84 9.66 -20.55 -15.24
C LYS A 84 10.66 -21.19 -14.27
N LYS A 85 11.94 -20.81 -14.39
CA LYS A 85 13.07 -21.31 -13.59
C LYS A 85 13.18 -20.67 -12.21
N VAL A 86 12.46 -19.57 -11.95
CA VAL A 86 12.47 -18.89 -10.65
C VAL A 86 11.77 -19.75 -9.60
N ASP A 87 12.35 -19.81 -8.41
CA ASP A 87 11.74 -20.47 -7.26
C ASP A 87 10.40 -19.79 -6.90
N PRO A 88 9.29 -20.54 -6.71
CA PRO A 88 7.99 -19.95 -6.40
C PRO A 88 7.98 -19.06 -5.15
N ALA A 89 8.80 -19.37 -4.13
CA ALA A 89 8.91 -18.56 -2.92
C ALA A 89 9.61 -17.22 -3.21
N VAL A 90 10.67 -17.23 -4.03
CA VAL A 90 11.37 -16.00 -4.48
C VAL A 90 10.45 -15.17 -5.37
N PHE A 91 9.70 -15.80 -6.27
CA PHE A 91 8.72 -15.11 -7.13
C PHE A 91 7.61 -14.44 -6.30
N LYS A 92 7.11 -15.14 -5.28
CA LYS A 92 6.11 -14.60 -4.36
C LYS A 92 6.68 -13.48 -3.49
N GLN A 93 7.94 -13.57 -3.07
CA GLN A 93 8.63 -12.49 -2.36
C GLN A 93 8.82 -11.25 -3.26
N ALA A 94 9.17 -11.44 -4.52
CA ALA A 94 9.43 -10.37 -5.49
C ALA A 94 8.16 -9.63 -5.96
N THR A 95 7.08 -10.38 -6.21
CA THR A 95 5.88 -9.86 -6.88
C THR A 95 4.64 -9.80 -5.98
N GLY A 96 4.67 -10.48 -4.83
CA GLY A 96 3.51 -10.69 -3.98
C GLY A 96 2.47 -11.66 -4.55
N LYS A 97 2.74 -12.28 -5.71
CA LYS A 97 1.79 -13.14 -6.43
C LYS A 97 2.28 -14.59 -6.45
N ASP A 98 1.31 -15.50 -6.53
CA ASP A 98 1.60 -16.90 -6.80
C ASP A 98 2.12 -17.07 -8.24
N LYS A 99 3.23 -17.79 -8.41
CA LYS A 99 3.92 -17.93 -9.70
C LYS A 99 3.02 -18.59 -10.73
N ASP A 100 2.40 -19.71 -10.37
CA ASP A 100 1.64 -20.53 -11.33
C ASP A 100 0.36 -19.82 -11.75
N ALA A 101 -0.34 -19.19 -10.79
CA ALA A 101 -1.49 -18.35 -11.10
C ALA A 101 -1.11 -17.15 -11.99
N TYR A 102 0.03 -16.52 -11.73
CA TYR A 102 0.51 -15.38 -12.51
C TYR A 102 0.91 -15.77 -13.94
N MET A 103 1.61 -16.91 -14.12
CA MET A 103 1.99 -17.38 -15.46
C MET A 103 0.77 -17.82 -16.28
N SER A 104 -0.18 -18.52 -15.64
CA SER A 104 -1.43 -18.92 -16.29
C SER A 104 -2.27 -17.72 -16.72
N GLN A 105 -2.33 -16.64 -15.92
CA GLN A 105 -3.05 -15.40 -16.29
C GLN A 105 -2.42 -14.69 -17.49
N ASN A 106 -1.11 -14.83 -17.68
CA ASN A 106 -0.36 -14.20 -18.77
C ASN A 106 -0.15 -15.13 -19.97
N GLY A 107 -0.85 -16.27 -20.02
CA GLY A 107 -0.80 -17.19 -21.16
C GLY A 107 0.53 -17.93 -21.32
N ILE A 108 1.37 -17.96 -20.28
CA ILE A 108 2.64 -18.68 -20.29
C ILE A 108 2.39 -20.06 -19.67
N LYS A 109 2.50 -21.10 -20.50
CA LYS A 109 2.39 -22.51 -20.12
C LYS A 109 3.75 -23.10 -19.80
#